data_AF-A0AAP2E4I7-F1
#
_entry.id   AF-A0AAP2E4I7-F1
#
_cell.length_a   1.000
_cell.length_b   1.000
_cell.length_c   1.000
_cell.angle_alpha   90.00
_cell.angle_beta   90.00
_cell.angle_gamma   90.00
#
_symmetry.space_group_name_H-M   'P 1'
#
loop_
_entity.id
_entity.type
_entity.pdbx_description
1 polymer ?
#
loop_
_entity_poly.entity_id
_entity_poly.type
_entity_poly.pdbx_seq_one_letter_code
_entity_poly.pdbx_strand_id
1 'polypeptide(L)'
;SIAPWRRATATRTNTIRSTNRWPPYTSPVPDALDISFASGQSVELYAFACTLGTPGCQAKADGLHLQGELSLSGVPLLNNSKIKIRELLIGTDGTVRTVTADVGDGLNFSLAGWAAGIQALSINENGLKLTGDLTVRVPASTPSKIGFNNLTISKTALYGGDFSLPAAGLDIFGIVQMKPGSRPLSFGRIGNPSVHYIGGSGEFRLPKFLDKTLTVEFFQIQTDGNFQAVVPTNFNVPLLGVADISVRSIGFNTKGSIGIDVMGDFNLHAIPFFQASVGGVHFGPNGSVSIDELGVGFDLVGIARLNARARFIDQPERKGFEG
;
A
#
# COMPACT_ATOMS: atom_id res chain seq x y z
N SER A 1 17.38 -4.17 -92.68
CA SER A 1 16.55 -3.08 -93.21
C SER A 1 16.81 -1.83 -92.40
N ILE A 2 16.86 -0.68 -93.08
CA ILE A 2 17.34 0.62 -92.61
C ILE A 2 16.21 1.36 -91.83
N ALA A 3 16.58 2.14 -90.81
CA ALA A 3 15.76 3.05 -89.98
C ALA A 3 15.04 4.14 -90.80
N PRO A 4 14.27 5.14 -90.26
CA PRO A 4 13.90 5.54 -88.88
C PRO A 4 12.37 5.76 -88.67
N TRP A 5 11.84 6.44 -87.63
CA TRP A 5 11.38 7.85 -87.66
C TRP A 5 10.99 8.41 -86.27
N ARG A 6 11.10 9.74 -86.15
CA ARG A 6 11.00 10.61 -84.96
C ARG A 6 9.60 10.71 -84.35
N ARG A 7 9.54 10.90 -83.02
CA ARG A 7 8.36 11.36 -82.26
C ARG A 7 8.06 12.84 -82.55
N ALA A 8 6.81 13.14 -82.87
CA ALA A 8 6.23 14.48 -82.80
C ALA A 8 5.25 14.56 -81.63
N THR A 9 5.39 15.60 -80.81
CA THR A 9 4.53 15.93 -79.67
C THR A 9 3.37 16.79 -80.18
N ALA A 10 2.14 16.40 -79.90
CA ALA A 10 0.96 17.24 -80.13
C ALA A 10 0.37 17.67 -78.78
N THR A 11 0.50 18.96 -78.48
CA THR A 11 -0.16 19.64 -77.37
C THR A 11 -1.59 19.97 -77.79
N ARG A 12 -2.60 19.47 -77.07
CA ARG A 12 -3.98 19.99 -77.15
C ARG A 12 -4.30 20.82 -75.92
N THR A 13 -4.49 22.10 -76.14
CA THR A 13 -5.02 23.06 -75.17
C THR A 13 -6.55 22.92 -75.14
N ASN A 14 -7.10 22.41 -74.04
CA ASN A 14 -8.54 22.50 -73.77
C ASN A 14 -8.80 23.69 -72.84
N THR A 15 -9.32 24.77 -73.41
CA THR A 15 -9.80 25.93 -72.66
C THR A 15 -11.21 25.62 -72.14
N ILE A 16 -11.34 25.33 -70.84
CA ILE A 16 -12.64 25.24 -70.17
C ILE A 16 -13.02 26.65 -69.71
N ARG A 17 -14.01 27.28 -70.35
CA ARG A 17 -14.65 28.49 -69.81
C ARG A 17 -15.69 28.06 -68.79
N SER A 18 -15.39 28.23 -67.50
CA SER A 18 -16.37 28.06 -66.42
C SER A 18 -17.17 29.35 -66.23
N THR A 19 -18.34 29.44 -66.86
CA THR A 19 -19.38 30.38 -66.44
C THR A 19 -20.36 29.64 -65.53
N ASN A 20 -19.93 29.42 -64.30
CA ASN A 20 -20.79 29.17 -63.14
C ASN A 20 -19.93 29.40 -61.89
N ARG A 21 -19.89 30.65 -61.42
CA ARG A 21 -19.38 30.97 -60.08
C ARG A 21 -20.40 30.45 -59.07
N TRP A 22 -20.20 29.22 -58.61
CA TRP A 22 -20.66 28.86 -57.28
C TRP A 22 -20.02 29.86 -56.30
N PRO A 23 -20.76 30.44 -55.34
CA PRO A 23 -20.12 31.21 -54.29
C PRO A 23 -19.07 30.32 -53.62
N PRO A 24 -17.88 30.84 -53.26
CA PRO A 24 -16.91 30.05 -52.53
C PRO A 24 -17.59 29.55 -51.26
N TYR A 25 -17.71 28.23 -51.14
CA TYR A 25 -18.25 27.60 -49.95
C TYR A 25 -17.19 27.75 -48.85
N THR A 26 -17.12 28.92 -48.22
CA THR A 26 -16.31 29.19 -47.04
C THR A 26 -17.07 28.71 -45.80
N SER A 27 -17.60 27.49 -45.81
CA SER A 27 -17.85 26.86 -44.52
C SER A 27 -16.48 26.58 -43.94
N PRO A 28 -16.13 27.13 -42.77
CA PRO A 28 -14.97 26.64 -42.06
C PRO A 28 -15.16 25.14 -41.91
N VAL A 29 -14.17 24.36 -42.34
CA VAL A 29 -14.12 22.94 -41.97
C VAL A 29 -14.15 22.96 -40.44
N PRO A 30 -15.14 22.32 -39.79
CA PRO A 30 -15.22 22.37 -38.35
C PRO A 30 -13.93 21.82 -37.75
N ASP A 31 -13.33 22.53 -36.79
CA ASP A 31 -12.12 22.10 -36.07
C ASP A 31 -12.33 20.77 -35.33
N ALA A 32 -13.60 20.38 -35.12
CA ALA A 32 -14.02 19.13 -34.53
C ALA A 32 -15.32 18.63 -35.18
N LEU A 33 -15.40 17.35 -35.49
CA LEU A 33 -16.59 16.68 -35.99
C LEU A 33 -17.15 15.77 -34.89
N ASP A 34 -18.37 16.04 -34.42
CA ASP A 34 -19.00 15.23 -33.37
C ASP A 34 -19.27 13.80 -33.88
N ILE A 35 -18.90 12.82 -33.06
CA ILE A 35 -19.10 11.40 -33.34
C ILE A 35 -20.32 10.94 -32.57
N SER A 36 -21.34 10.49 -33.31
CA SER A 36 -22.51 9.84 -32.73
C SER A 36 -22.47 8.33 -32.96
N PHE A 37 -22.40 7.56 -31.88
CA PHE A 37 -22.61 6.12 -31.91
C PHE A 37 -24.10 5.77 -31.85
N ALA A 38 -24.53 4.78 -32.63
CA ALA A 38 -25.78 4.08 -32.35
C ALA A 38 -25.66 3.46 -30.95
N SER A 39 -26.71 3.58 -30.13
CA SER A 39 -26.69 3.22 -28.70
C SER A 39 -25.94 1.92 -28.41
N GLY A 40 -24.97 1.95 -27.49
CA GLY A 40 -24.32 0.75 -26.95
C GLY A 40 -23.04 0.28 -27.66
N GLN A 41 -22.31 1.14 -28.38
CA GLN A 41 -20.99 0.75 -28.89
C GLN A 41 -20.00 0.51 -27.74
N SER A 42 -19.45 -0.70 -27.71
CA SER A 42 -18.42 -1.11 -26.74
C SER A 42 -17.13 -1.42 -27.49
N VAL A 43 -16.03 -0.87 -27.01
CA VAL A 43 -14.67 -1.21 -27.44
C VAL A 43 -13.94 -1.91 -26.29
N GLU A 44 -12.90 -2.68 -26.58
CA GLU A 44 -12.04 -3.22 -25.54
C GLU A 44 -10.80 -2.34 -25.34
N LEU A 45 -10.58 -1.90 -24.10
CA LEU A 45 -9.40 -1.15 -23.69
C LEU A 45 -8.62 -1.99 -22.69
N TYR A 46 -7.47 -2.53 -23.10
CA TYR A 46 -6.66 -3.48 -22.31
C TYR A 46 -7.49 -4.66 -21.77
N ALA A 47 -8.29 -5.25 -22.65
CA ALA A 47 -9.26 -6.31 -22.39
C ALA A 47 -10.50 -5.86 -21.59
N PHE A 48 -10.56 -4.67 -20.99
CA PHE A 48 -11.76 -4.20 -20.29
C PHE A 48 -12.78 -3.63 -21.28
N ALA A 49 -14.06 -3.93 -21.04
CA ALA A 49 -15.13 -3.38 -21.86
C ALA A 49 -15.28 -1.87 -21.56
N CYS A 50 -15.15 -1.05 -22.58
CA CYS A 50 -15.33 0.40 -22.54
C CYS A 50 -16.55 0.76 -23.39
N THR A 51 -17.63 1.20 -22.74
CA THR A 51 -18.83 1.68 -23.44
C THR A 51 -18.63 3.14 -23.80
N LEU A 52 -18.69 3.48 -25.10
CA LEU A 52 -18.50 4.85 -25.58
C LEU A 52 -19.79 5.65 -25.43
N GLY A 53 -19.65 6.90 -24.98
CA GLY A 53 -20.77 7.80 -24.71
C GLY A 53 -21.05 8.79 -25.84
N THR A 54 -22.31 9.17 -25.97
CA THR A 54 -22.76 10.34 -26.76
C THR A 54 -23.71 11.14 -25.87
N PRO A 55 -23.32 12.32 -25.37
CA PRO A 55 -22.44 13.32 -26.01
C PRO A 55 -20.95 13.29 -25.56
N GLY A 56 -20.06 13.87 -26.38
CA GLY A 56 -18.68 14.20 -25.99
C GLY A 56 -17.56 13.59 -26.84
N CYS A 57 -17.88 12.67 -27.76
CA CYS A 57 -16.88 12.09 -28.67
C CYS A 57 -16.72 12.96 -29.93
N GLN A 58 -15.48 13.21 -30.36
CA GLN A 58 -15.16 14.11 -31.47
C GLN A 58 -13.98 13.59 -32.29
N ALA A 59 -14.02 13.77 -33.62
CA ALA A 59 -12.87 13.66 -34.49
C ALA A 59 -12.28 15.06 -34.70
N LYS A 60 -10.99 15.23 -34.39
CA LYS A 60 -10.23 16.47 -34.55
C LYS A 60 -9.01 16.23 -35.44
N ALA A 61 -8.27 17.30 -35.75
CA ALA A 61 -7.08 17.22 -36.59
C ALA A 61 -5.98 16.30 -36.04
N ASP A 62 -5.90 16.15 -34.71
CA ASP A 62 -4.93 15.33 -34.00
C ASP A 62 -5.39 13.90 -33.69
N GLY A 63 -6.68 13.58 -33.88
CA GLY A 63 -7.19 12.24 -33.71
C GLY A 63 -8.65 12.13 -33.26
N LEU A 64 -8.99 10.98 -32.70
CA LEU A 64 -10.30 10.68 -32.11
C LEU A 64 -10.25 10.95 -30.61
N HIS A 65 -11.07 11.88 -30.14
CA HIS A 65 -11.30 12.15 -28.72
C HIS A 65 -12.56 11.42 -28.30
N LEU A 66 -12.42 10.37 -27.50
CA LEU A 66 -13.52 9.52 -27.06
C LEU A 66 -13.79 9.71 -25.58
N GLN A 67 -15.07 9.62 -25.21
CA GLN A 67 -15.54 9.61 -23.82
C GLN A 67 -16.36 8.35 -23.60
N GLY A 68 -16.39 7.86 -22.36
CA GLY A 68 -17.12 6.63 -22.07
C GLY A 68 -16.98 6.16 -20.64
N GLU A 69 -17.26 4.88 -20.45
CA GLU A 69 -17.22 4.22 -19.16
C GLU A 69 -16.53 2.86 -19.30
N LEU A 70 -15.47 2.67 -18.54
CA LEU A 70 -14.73 1.42 -18.45
C LEU A 70 -15.31 0.54 -17.35
N SER A 71 -15.69 -0.68 -17.70
CA SER A 71 -16.19 -1.69 -16.76
C SER A 71 -15.05 -2.57 -16.27
N LEU A 72 -14.89 -2.67 -14.94
CA LEU A 72 -13.93 -3.57 -14.29
C LEU A 72 -14.53 -4.94 -13.97
N SER A 73 -15.54 -5.37 -14.73
CA SER A 73 -16.09 -6.72 -14.62
C SER A 73 -15.01 -7.78 -14.78
N GLY A 74 -15.00 -8.74 -13.87
CA GLY A 74 -14.02 -9.82 -13.73
C GLY A 74 -12.93 -9.53 -12.72
N VAL A 75 -12.61 -8.26 -12.44
CA VAL A 75 -11.51 -7.91 -11.53
C VAL A 75 -11.86 -8.29 -10.09
N PRO A 76 -11.04 -9.10 -9.40
CA PRO A 76 -11.24 -9.37 -7.98
C PRO A 76 -11.33 -8.08 -7.17
N LEU A 77 -12.31 -7.99 -6.27
CA LEU A 77 -12.60 -6.82 -5.40
C LEU A 77 -13.16 -5.58 -6.12
N LEU A 78 -13.14 -5.55 -7.46
CA LEU A 78 -13.62 -4.41 -8.28
C LEU A 78 -14.65 -4.83 -9.35
N ASN A 79 -15.25 -6.01 -9.23
CA ASN A 79 -16.08 -6.62 -10.28
C ASN A 79 -17.30 -5.78 -10.73
N ASN A 80 -17.82 -4.91 -9.85
CA ASN A 80 -18.98 -4.06 -10.16
C ASN A 80 -18.58 -2.59 -10.36
N SER A 81 -17.29 -2.32 -10.39
CA SER A 81 -16.72 -0.99 -10.45
C SER A 81 -16.71 -0.48 -11.88
N LYS A 82 -17.05 0.79 -12.02
CA LYS A 82 -17.01 1.50 -13.29
C LYS A 82 -16.18 2.75 -13.17
N ILE A 83 -15.41 3.05 -14.20
CA ILE A 83 -14.54 4.21 -14.27
C ILE A 83 -14.97 5.06 -15.44
N LYS A 84 -15.28 6.33 -15.19
CA LYS A 84 -15.62 7.26 -16.25
C LYS A 84 -14.36 7.70 -16.98
N ILE A 85 -14.31 7.51 -18.28
CA ILE A 85 -13.25 8.01 -19.15
C ILE A 85 -13.65 9.41 -19.62
N ARG A 86 -12.93 10.43 -19.16
CA ARG A 86 -13.14 11.83 -19.55
C ARG A 86 -12.55 12.12 -20.92
N GLU A 87 -11.43 11.48 -21.25
CA GLU A 87 -10.82 11.59 -22.57
C GLU A 87 -9.98 10.35 -22.86
N LEU A 88 -10.21 9.75 -24.02
CA LEU A 88 -9.35 8.77 -24.65
C LEU A 88 -8.98 9.33 -26.03
N LEU A 89 -7.73 9.77 -26.19
CA LEU A 89 -7.21 10.29 -27.46
C LEU A 89 -6.50 9.18 -28.22
N ILE A 90 -7.05 8.82 -29.38
CA ILE A 90 -6.42 7.95 -30.36
C ILE A 90 -5.89 8.83 -31.49
N GLY A 91 -4.58 8.87 -31.67
CA GLY A 91 -3.93 9.66 -32.72
C GLY A 91 -4.30 9.20 -34.12
N THR A 92 -4.00 10.03 -35.12
CA THR A 92 -4.18 9.68 -36.54
C THR A 92 -3.34 8.47 -36.98
N ASP A 93 -2.33 8.11 -36.20
CA ASP A 93 -1.47 6.92 -36.35
C ASP A 93 -2.04 5.67 -35.66
N GLY A 94 -3.20 5.77 -35.00
CA GLY A 94 -3.84 4.69 -34.26
C GLY A 94 -3.28 4.46 -32.85
N THR A 95 -2.32 5.27 -32.39
CA THR A 95 -1.73 5.14 -31.06
C THR A 95 -2.60 5.80 -29.99
N VAL A 96 -2.67 5.22 -28.80
CA VAL A 96 -3.30 5.87 -27.63
C VAL A 96 -2.34 6.91 -27.08
N ARG A 97 -2.70 8.19 -27.20
CA ARG A 97 -1.85 9.33 -26.79
C ARG A 97 -2.17 9.86 -25.40
N THR A 98 -3.43 9.84 -25.02
CA THR A 98 -3.89 10.37 -23.73
C THR A 98 -5.09 9.57 -23.26
N VAL A 99 -5.07 9.24 -21.97
CA VAL A 99 -6.23 8.67 -21.30
C VAL A 99 -6.40 9.38 -19.97
N THR A 100 -7.47 10.15 -19.83
CA THR A 100 -7.86 10.76 -18.57
C THR A 100 -9.12 10.08 -18.06
N ALA A 101 -9.05 9.60 -16.82
CA ALA A 101 -10.13 8.90 -16.17
C ALA A 101 -10.53 9.66 -14.90
N ASP A 102 -11.83 9.74 -14.67
CA ASP A 102 -12.40 10.19 -13.42
C ASP A 102 -12.66 8.95 -12.57
N VAL A 103 -11.79 8.78 -11.58
CA VAL A 103 -12.11 7.94 -10.44
C VAL A 103 -12.99 8.84 -9.60
N GLY A 104 -14.32 8.68 -9.68
CA GLY A 104 -15.31 9.52 -8.96
C GLY A 104 -15.14 9.48 -7.44
N ASP A 105 -16.19 9.70 -6.64
CA ASP A 105 -16.11 9.61 -5.17
C ASP A 105 -15.71 8.19 -4.69
N GLY A 106 -14.41 7.93 -4.70
CA GLY A 106 -13.68 6.73 -4.29
C GLY A 106 -14.13 5.45 -4.99
N LEU A 107 -13.36 4.99 -5.98
CA LEU A 107 -13.41 3.57 -6.32
C LEU A 107 -12.87 2.80 -5.10
N ASN A 108 -13.78 2.30 -4.28
CA ASN A 108 -13.45 1.69 -3.00
C ASN A 108 -13.65 0.19 -3.09
N PHE A 109 -12.77 -0.55 -2.43
CA PHE A 109 -12.98 -1.97 -2.20
C PHE A 109 -12.67 -2.34 -0.75
N SER A 110 -13.44 -3.28 -0.22
CA SER A 110 -13.21 -3.85 1.09
C SER A 110 -12.60 -5.24 0.93
N LEU A 111 -11.59 -5.53 1.72
CA LEU A 111 -10.97 -6.84 1.82
C LEU A 111 -11.00 -7.29 3.28
N ALA A 112 -12.03 -8.06 3.63
CA ALA A 112 -12.34 -8.45 5.01
C ALA A 112 -12.34 -7.22 5.96
N GLY A 113 -11.35 -7.11 6.85
CA GLY A 113 -11.23 -6.00 7.80
C GLY A 113 -10.62 -4.70 7.24
N TRP A 114 -10.18 -4.68 5.98
CA TRP A 114 -9.51 -3.52 5.38
C TRP A 114 -10.40 -2.82 4.35
N ALA A 115 -10.18 -1.52 4.20
CA ALA A 115 -10.83 -0.69 3.20
C ALA A 115 -9.79 0.04 2.38
N ALA A 116 -9.84 -0.10 1.06
CA ALA A 116 -9.01 0.63 0.12
C ALA A 116 -9.82 1.73 -0.56
N GLY A 117 -9.23 2.92 -0.67
CA GLY A 117 -9.75 4.00 -1.49
C GLY A 117 -8.79 4.33 -2.61
N ILE A 118 -9.26 4.21 -3.84
CA ILE A 118 -8.51 4.54 -5.04
C ILE A 118 -8.70 6.03 -5.32
N GLN A 119 -7.57 6.72 -5.50
CA GLN A 119 -7.51 8.16 -5.73
C GLN A 119 -7.28 8.48 -7.20
N ALA A 120 -6.53 7.62 -7.90
CA ALA A 120 -6.18 7.85 -9.29
C ALA A 120 -6.05 6.53 -10.06
N LEU A 121 -6.32 6.63 -11.36
CA LEU A 121 -6.05 5.61 -12.36
C LEU A 121 -5.12 6.22 -13.40
N SER A 122 -4.08 5.48 -13.76
CA SER A 122 -3.26 5.78 -14.93
C SER A 122 -3.38 4.64 -15.94
N ILE A 123 -3.44 5.00 -17.21
CA ILE A 123 -3.50 4.07 -18.33
C ILE A 123 -2.36 4.42 -19.26
N ASN A 124 -1.49 3.44 -19.54
CA ASN A 124 -0.38 3.57 -20.48
C ASN A 124 -0.13 2.25 -21.19
N GLU A 125 0.90 2.20 -22.03
CA GLU A 125 1.33 1.00 -22.77
C GLU A 125 1.53 -0.26 -21.91
N ASN A 126 1.84 -0.11 -20.62
CA ASN A 126 2.00 -1.21 -19.67
C ASN A 126 0.70 -1.63 -18.97
N GLY A 127 -0.45 -1.05 -19.37
CA GLY A 127 -1.77 -1.37 -18.87
C GLY A 127 -2.34 -0.35 -17.89
N LEU A 128 -3.25 -0.84 -17.04
CA LEU A 128 -3.99 -0.03 -16.05
C LEU A 128 -3.33 -0.12 -14.68
N LYS A 129 -3.00 1.03 -14.11
CA LYS A 129 -2.37 1.14 -12.79
C LYS A 129 -3.17 2.04 -11.86
N LEU A 130 -3.35 1.58 -10.63
CA LEU A 130 -4.06 2.28 -9.56
C LEU A 130 -3.09 2.92 -8.57
N THR A 131 -3.52 4.06 -8.04
CA THR A 131 -2.92 4.74 -6.89
C THR A 131 -4.01 5.05 -5.87
N GLY A 132 -3.69 4.90 -4.60
CA GLY A 132 -4.62 5.19 -3.52
C GLY A 132 -4.07 4.83 -2.14
N ASP A 133 -4.97 4.68 -1.18
CA ASP A 133 -4.64 4.31 0.19
C ASP A 133 -5.41 3.05 0.63
N LEU A 134 -4.73 2.19 1.36
CA LEU A 134 -5.29 1.05 2.08
C LEU A 134 -5.36 1.38 3.56
N THR A 135 -6.56 1.42 4.11
CA THR A 135 -6.79 1.56 5.55
C THR A 135 -6.69 0.18 6.20
N VAL A 136 -5.64 0.00 7.00
CA VAL A 136 -5.39 -1.21 7.78
C VAL A 136 -5.58 -0.95 9.26
N ARG A 137 -5.91 -2.00 10.00
CA ARG A 137 -6.10 -1.93 11.45
C ARG A 137 -5.37 -3.07 12.14
N VAL A 138 -4.42 -2.71 12.98
CA VAL A 138 -3.85 -3.58 14.01
C VAL A 138 -4.79 -3.52 15.23
N PRO A 139 -5.05 -4.64 15.95
CA PRO A 139 -5.87 -4.62 17.16
C PRO A 139 -5.40 -3.57 18.17
N ALA A 140 -6.32 -2.94 18.91
CA ALA A 140 -6.00 -1.88 19.88
C ALA A 140 -5.22 -0.66 19.34
N SER A 141 -4.98 -0.57 18.02
CA SER A 141 -4.33 0.57 17.37
C SER A 141 -5.32 1.51 16.70
N THR A 142 -4.85 2.74 16.45
CA THR A 142 -5.47 3.68 15.52
C THR A 142 -5.38 3.13 14.09
N PRO A 143 -6.44 3.22 13.26
CA PRO A 143 -6.37 2.85 11.85
C PRO A 143 -5.26 3.61 11.14
N SER A 144 -4.49 2.90 10.31
CA SER A 144 -3.36 3.47 9.58
C SER A 144 -3.60 3.38 8.09
N LYS A 145 -3.19 4.42 7.36
CA LYS A 145 -3.27 4.48 5.90
C LYS A 145 -1.95 4.09 5.29
N ILE A 146 -1.93 2.98 4.56
CA ILE A 146 -0.80 2.53 3.75
C ILE A 146 -1.04 3.01 2.33
N GLY A 147 -0.18 3.88 1.83
CA GLY A 147 -0.25 4.33 0.45
C GLY A 147 0.13 3.20 -0.50
N PHE A 148 -0.51 3.14 -1.66
CA PHE A 148 -0.09 2.27 -2.75
C PHE A 148 -0.05 3.04 -4.07
N ASN A 149 0.95 2.72 -4.88
CA ASN A 149 1.16 3.27 -6.21
C ASN A 149 1.41 2.14 -7.21
N ASN A 150 1.17 2.40 -8.49
CA ASN A 150 1.51 1.47 -9.58
C ASN A 150 0.86 0.07 -9.46
N LEU A 151 -0.23 -0.07 -8.70
CA LEU A 151 -0.90 -1.36 -8.53
C LEU A 151 -1.56 -1.75 -9.85
N THR A 152 -1.11 -2.83 -10.46
CA THR A 152 -1.56 -3.22 -11.80
C THR A 152 -2.86 -4.01 -11.70
N ILE A 153 -3.80 -3.71 -12.61
CA ILE A 153 -5.08 -4.41 -12.72
C ILE A 153 -5.08 -5.27 -13.99
N SER A 154 -5.50 -6.52 -13.86
CA SER A 154 -5.93 -7.37 -14.97
C SER A 154 -7.33 -7.94 -14.72
N LYS A 155 -7.92 -8.59 -15.73
CA LYS A 155 -9.20 -9.28 -15.61
C LYS A 155 -9.26 -10.31 -14.49
N THR A 156 -8.12 -10.82 -14.03
CA THR A 156 -8.07 -11.95 -13.09
C THR A 156 -7.32 -11.64 -11.80
N ALA A 157 -6.59 -10.52 -11.73
CA ALA A 157 -5.76 -10.22 -10.58
C ALA A 157 -5.48 -8.72 -10.40
N LEU A 158 -5.17 -8.36 -9.15
CA LEU A 158 -4.46 -7.15 -8.78
C LEU A 158 -3.04 -7.57 -8.35
N TYR A 159 -2.00 -6.96 -8.89
CA TYR A 159 -0.62 -7.38 -8.63
C TYR A 159 0.40 -6.26 -8.80
N GLY A 160 1.60 -6.50 -8.29
CA GLY A 160 2.67 -5.51 -8.22
C GLY A 160 2.31 -4.36 -7.28
N GLY A 161 2.77 -3.16 -7.65
CA GLY A 161 2.57 -1.95 -6.88
C GLY A 161 3.63 -1.72 -5.81
N ASP A 162 3.78 -0.45 -5.46
CA ASP A 162 4.68 0.05 -4.44
C ASP A 162 3.85 0.50 -3.25
N PHE A 163 4.13 -0.05 -2.08
CA PHE A 163 3.39 0.23 -0.85
C PHE A 163 4.26 1.02 0.13
N SER A 164 3.68 2.01 0.80
CA SER A 164 4.40 2.87 1.74
C SER A 164 3.67 3.05 3.07
N LEU A 165 4.43 3.00 4.16
CA LEU A 165 3.91 3.37 5.48
C LEU A 165 3.72 4.89 5.57
N PRO A 166 2.76 5.36 6.39
CA PRO A 166 2.63 6.79 6.65
C PRO A 166 3.87 7.32 7.37
N ALA A 167 4.21 8.60 7.16
CA ALA A 167 5.40 9.21 7.77
C ALA A 167 5.40 9.14 9.31
N ALA A 168 4.21 9.16 9.92
CA ALA A 168 4.02 8.99 11.37
C ALA A 168 4.42 7.59 11.87
N GLY A 169 4.44 6.58 10.99
CA GLY A 169 4.64 5.18 11.34
C GLY A 169 3.31 4.45 11.52
N LEU A 170 3.41 3.13 11.67
CA LEU A 170 2.28 2.26 11.98
C LEU A 170 2.13 2.14 13.50
N ASP A 171 0.95 2.44 14.00
CA ASP A 171 0.62 2.25 15.41
C ASP A 171 0.45 0.75 15.71
N ILE A 172 1.27 0.22 16.61
CA ILE A 172 1.21 -1.17 17.07
C ILE A 172 0.69 -1.21 18.50
N PHE A 173 -0.54 -1.73 18.64
CA PHE A 173 -1.30 -1.91 19.88
C PHE A 173 -1.52 -0.64 20.72
N GLY A 174 -1.29 0.57 20.18
CA GLY A 174 -1.28 1.80 20.96
C GLY A 174 -0.04 1.94 21.85
N ILE A 175 1.04 1.22 21.53
CA ILE A 175 2.26 1.11 22.35
C ILE A 175 3.46 1.74 21.63
N VAL A 176 3.68 1.36 20.36
CA VAL A 176 4.83 1.83 19.58
C VAL A 176 4.42 2.33 18.21
N GLN A 177 5.15 3.33 17.71
CA GLN A 177 5.07 3.78 16.33
C GLN A 177 6.18 3.12 15.54
N MET A 178 5.83 2.14 14.70
CA MET A 178 6.78 1.43 13.87
C MET A 178 7.05 2.21 12.57
N LYS A 179 8.29 2.61 12.37
CA LYS A 179 8.76 3.28 11.15
C LYS A 179 9.13 2.25 10.08
N PRO A 180 9.07 2.60 8.78
CA PRO A 180 9.52 1.72 7.71
C PRO A 180 11.02 1.42 7.80
N GLY A 181 11.38 0.17 7.51
CA GLY A 181 12.77 -0.31 7.47
C GLY A 181 13.31 -0.45 6.04
N SER A 182 14.32 -1.31 5.86
CA SER A 182 15.04 -1.51 4.59
C SER A 182 14.33 -2.39 3.57
N ARG A 183 13.55 -3.39 4.01
CA ARG A 183 12.69 -4.22 3.15
C ARG A 183 11.39 -3.48 2.83
N PRO A 184 11.02 -3.34 1.54
CA PRO A 184 9.80 -2.68 1.13
C PRO A 184 8.57 -3.45 1.62
N LEU A 185 7.44 -2.74 1.67
CA LEU A 185 6.15 -3.36 1.91
C LEU A 185 5.75 -4.23 0.71
N SER A 186 5.08 -5.33 1.01
CA SER A 186 4.56 -6.31 0.05
C SER A 186 3.15 -6.72 0.47
N PHE A 187 2.31 -7.02 -0.52
CA PHE A 187 0.96 -7.52 -0.33
C PHE A 187 0.87 -8.97 -0.83
N GLY A 188 0.18 -9.83 -0.09
CA GLY A 188 0.05 -11.23 -0.47
C GLY A 188 -1.07 -11.97 0.26
N ARG A 189 -1.12 -13.29 0.05
CA ARG A 189 -2.08 -14.22 0.66
C ARG A 189 -1.37 -15.21 1.58
N ILE A 190 -2.01 -15.61 2.68
CA ILE A 190 -1.48 -16.60 3.63
C ILE A 190 -2.40 -17.80 3.68
N GLY A 191 -1.94 -18.97 3.20
CA GLY A 191 -2.50 -20.31 3.43
C GLY A 191 -3.98 -20.49 3.06
N ASN A 192 -4.88 -19.91 3.87
CA ASN A 192 -6.31 -19.80 3.63
C ASN A 192 -6.57 -18.73 2.53
N PRO A 193 -7.37 -19.04 1.48
CA PRO A 193 -7.64 -18.11 0.38
C PRO A 193 -8.29 -16.78 0.80
N SER A 194 -8.82 -16.70 2.02
CA SER A 194 -9.51 -15.51 2.53
C SER A 194 -8.62 -14.54 3.29
N VAL A 195 -7.44 -14.98 3.77
CA VAL A 195 -6.56 -14.14 4.59
C VAL A 195 -5.44 -13.55 3.73
N HIS A 196 -5.44 -12.23 3.66
CA HIS A 196 -4.40 -11.44 3.00
C HIS A 196 -3.53 -10.72 4.03
N TYR A 197 -2.32 -10.38 3.64
CA TYR A 197 -1.37 -9.65 4.46
C TYR A 197 -0.72 -8.49 3.71
N ILE A 198 -0.25 -7.53 4.51
CA ILE A 198 0.69 -6.51 4.09
C ILE A 198 1.84 -6.53 5.07
N GLY A 199 3.06 -6.59 4.56
CA GLY A 199 4.24 -6.82 5.38
C GLY A 199 5.51 -6.34 4.74
N GLY A 200 6.48 -5.99 5.58
CA GLY A 200 7.80 -5.50 5.19
C GLY A 200 8.71 -5.49 6.41
N SER A 201 9.72 -4.64 6.42
CA SER A 201 10.55 -4.44 7.61
C SER A 201 10.22 -3.10 8.27
N GLY A 202 10.57 -2.98 9.54
CA GLY A 202 10.37 -1.76 10.29
C GLY A 202 11.37 -1.60 11.41
N GLU A 203 11.23 -0.51 12.14
CA GLU A 203 11.94 -0.29 13.39
C GLU A 203 11.01 0.40 14.38
N PHE A 204 11.16 0.07 15.65
CA PHE A 204 10.44 0.75 16.72
C PHE A 204 11.28 0.80 17.98
N ARG A 205 10.85 1.62 18.92
CA ARG A 205 11.45 1.71 20.26
C ARG A 205 10.35 1.50 21.28
N LEU A 206 10.59 0.61 22.24
CA LEU A 206 9.63 0.34 23.31
C LEU A 206 9.56 1.52 24.28
N PRO A 207 8.36 1.82 24.81
CA PRO A 207 8.20 2.87 25.79
C PRO A 207 8.72 2.39 27.14
N LYS A 208 9.72 3.08 27.71
CA LYS A 208 10.35 2.77 29.01
C LYS A 208 11.11 1.44 29.04
N PHE A 209 12.02 1.32 30.00
CA PHE A 209 12.84 0.13 30.35
C PHE A 209 13.77 -0.41 29.26
N LEU A 210 13.45 -0.24 27.98
CA LEU A 210 14.28 -0.64 26.86
C LEU A 210 14.61 0.58 25.99
N ASP A 211 15.71 1.27 26.32
CA ASP A 211 16.25 2.36 25.50
C ASP A 211 17.08 1.79 24.34
N LYS A 212 16.40 1.05 23.46
CA LYS A 212 17.02 0.47 22.26
C LYS A 212 16.04 0.50 21.11
N THR A 213 16.50 0.97 19.95
CA THR A 213 15.78 0.80 18.70
C THR A 213 15.87 -0.67 18.29
N LEU A 214 14.71 -1.30 18.15
CA LEU A 214 14.55 -2.67 17.71
C LEU A 214 14.25 -2.68 16.22
N THR A 215 15.13 -3.33 15.46
CA THR A 215 14.90 -3.60 14.04
C THR A 215 13.97 -4.80 13.89
N VAL A 216 12.94 -4.67 13.08
CA VAL A 216 11.99 -5.72 12.73
C VAL A 216 12.35 -6.22 11.33
N GLU A 217 12.88 -7.42 11.23
CA GLU A 217 13.32 -7.98 9.94
C GLU A 217 12.14 -8.23 9.00
N PHE A 218 11.02 -8.66 9.57
CA PHE A 218 9.78 -8.83 8.84
C PHE A 218 8.59 -8.69 9.79
N PHE A 219 7.60 -7.91 9.41
CA PHE A 219 6.29 -7.87 10.05
C PHE A 219 5.21 -8.15 9.02
N GLN A 220 4.05 -8.58 9.51
CA GLN A 220 2.84 -8.73 8.72
C GLN A 220 1.62 -8.28 9.52
N ILE A 221 0.79 -7.48 8.87
CA ILE A 221 -0.58 -7.18 9.31
C ILE A 221 -1.49 -8.06 8.45
N GLN A 222 -2.36 -8.81 9.09
CA GLN A 222 -3.29 -9.70 8.42
C GLN A 222 -4.72 -9.15 8.48
N THR A 223 -5.47 -9.43 7.44
CA THR A 223 -6.89 -9.06 7.30
C THR A 223 -7.82 -9.68 8.35
N ASP A 224 -7.38 -10.74 9.03
CA ASP A 224 -8.09 -11.39 10.15
C ASP A 224 -7.78 -10.76 11.52
N GLY A 225 -7.04 -9.65 11.52
CA GLY A 225 -6.65 -8.91 12.72
C GLY A 225 -5.39 -9.45 13.40
N ASN A 226 -4.67 -10.38 12.79
CA ASN A 226 -3.39 -10.82 13.33
C ASN A 226 -2.25 -9.84 12.95
N PHE A 227 -1.30 -9.68 13.86
CA PHE A 227 -0.06 -8.95 13.67
C PHE A 227 1.07 -9.85 14.13
N GLN A 228 2.07 -10.03 13.28
CA GLN A 228 3.25 -10.82 13.62
C GLN A 228 4.48 -10.05 13.20
N ALA A 229 5.55 -10.16 13.98
CA ALA A 229 6.82 -9.53 13.69
C ALA A 229 7.96 -10.42 14.16
N VAL A 230 9.04 -10.41 13.38
CA VAL A 230 10.30 -11.08 13.68
C VAL A 230 11.31 -10.03 14.09
N VAL A 231 11.70 -10.08 15.36
CA VAL A 231 12.66 -9.15 15.96
C VAL A 231 13.88 -9.96 16.41
N PRO A 232 15.12 -9.48 16.15
CA PRO A 232 16.33 -10.12 16.67
C PRO A 232 16.27 -10.26 18.19
N THR A 233 16.78 -11.38 18.68
CA THR A 233 16.82 -11.72 20.11
C THR A 233 18.26 -11.92 20.58
N ASN A 234 18.44 -12.24 21.87
CA ASN A 234 19.74 -12.48 22.50
C ASN A 234 20.63 -11.23 22.56
N PHE A 235 20.08 -10.13 23.07
CA PHE A 235 20.84 -8.91 23.33
C PHE A 235 20.60 -8.43 24.76
N ASN A 236 21.60 -7.73 25.31
CA ASN A 236 21.50 -7.12 26.62
C ASN A 236 21.11 -5.65 26.49
N VAL A 237 20.31 -5.18 27.45
CA VAL A 237 19.94 -3.77 27.57
C VAL A 237 20.21 -3.30 29.00
N PRO A 238 21.08 -2.30 29.18
CA PRO A 238 21.34 -1.75 30.49
C PRO A 238 20.12 -1.00 31.01
N LEU A 239 19.76 -1.30 32.24
CA LEU A 239 18.75 -0.61 33.03
C LEU A 239 19.43 0.31 34.02
N LEU A 240 19.50 1.59 33.67
CA LEU A 240 19.89 2.67 34.57
C LEU A 240 21.24 2.43 35.29
N GLY A 241 22.14 1.64 34.68
CA GLY A 241 23.47 1.31 35.22
C GLY A 241 23.49 0.38 36.43
N VAL A 242 22.34 -0.12 36.89
CA VAL A 242 22.24 -0.98 38.09
C VAL A 242 21.95 -2.43 37.75
N ALA A 243 21.36 -2.66 36.58
CA ALA A 243 21.01 -3.98 36.07
C ALA A 243 21.09 -4.03 34.54
N ASP A 244 21.03 -5.23 34.00
CA ASP A 244 20.87 -5.48 32.57
C ASP A 244 19.71 -6.47 32.36
N ILE A 245 18.93 -6.28 31.29
CA ILE A 245 17.98 -7.30 30.79
C ILE A 245 18.62 -8.02 29.61
N SER A 246 18.80 -9.33 29.73
CA SER A 246 19.13 -10.22 28.63
C SER A 246 17.85 -10.66 27.91
N VAL A 247 17.51 -9.98 26.81
CA VAL A 247 16.29 -10.24 26.04
C VAL A 247 16.46 -11.52 25.20
N ARG A 248 15.63 -12.53 25.45
CA ARG A 248 15.63 -13.84 24.76
C ARG A 248 14.55 -13.97 23.69
N SER A 249 13.41 -13.33 23.89
CA SER A 249 12.33 -13.31 22.91
C SER A 249 11.49 -12.04 23.02
N ILE A 250 10.88 -11.66 21.89
CA ILE A 250 9.87 -10.61 21.84
C ILE A 250 8.65 -11.19 21.13
N GLY A 251 7.52 -11.22 21.83
CA GLY A 251 6.23 -11.72 21.35
C GLY A 251 5.25 -10.58 21.07
N PHE A 252 4.37 -10.77 20.10
CA PHE A 252 3.30 -9.83 19.77
C PHE A 252 1.96 -10.54 19.86
N ASN A 253 1.13 -10.13 20.82
CA ASN A 253 -0.17 -10.75 21.06
C ASN A 253 -1.29 -9.90 20.49
N THR A 254 -2.11 -10.50 19.65
CA THR A 254 -3.26 -9.86 18.99
C THR A 254 -4.61 -10.25 19.58
N LYS A 255 -4.63 -11.24 20.49
CA LYS A 255 -5.83 -11.78 21.14
C LYS A 255 -5.58 -11.98 22.64
N GLY A 256 -6.61 -11.82 23.47
CA GLY A 256 -6.47 -11.92 24.92
C GLY A 256 -5.73 -10.72 25.50
N SER A 257 -4.55 -10.95 26.09
CA SER A 257 -3.66 -9.89 26.58
C SER A 257 -2.93 -9.23 25.42
N ILE A 258 -3.64 -8.38 24.67
CA ILE A 258 -3.07 -7.64 23.52
C ILE A 258 -1.86 -6.85 24.01
N GLY A 259 -0.73 -6.94 23.32
CA GLY A 259 0.49 -6.25 23.72
C GLY A 259 1.77 -6.85 23.15
N ILE A 260 2.88 -6.35 23.67
CA ILE A 260 4.23 -6.81 23.33
C ILE A 260 4.83 -7.43 24.59
N ASP A 261 5.23 -8.69 24.51
CA ASP A 261 5.95 -9.37 25.58
C ASP A 261 7.44 -9.36 25.27
N VAL A 262 8.25 -8.95 26.24
CA VAL A 262 9.71 -9.05 26.17
C VAL A 262 10.14 -10.05 27.24
N MET A 263 10.51 -11.26 26.81
CA MET A 263 10.98 -12.28 27.74
C MET A 263 12.50 -12.25 27.80
N GLY A 264 13.05 -12.36 29.00
CA GLY A 264 14.48 -12.24 29.22
C GLY A 264 14.85 -12.38 30.69
N ASP A 265 16.15 -12.49 30.95
CA ASP A 265 16.67 -12.57 32.30
C ASP A 265 17.11 -11.20 32.80
N PHE A 266 16.74 -10.85 34.02
CA PHE A 266 17.26 -9.67 34.68
C PHE A 266 18.59 -10.03 35.36
N ASN A 267 19.59 -9.17 35.27
CA ASN A 267 20.88 -9.37 35.92
C ASN A 267 21.20 -8.12 36.73
N LEU A 268 21.17 -8.21 38.05
CA LEU A 268 21.51 -7.09 38.93
C LEU A 268 23.03 -7.07 39.15
N HIS A 269 23.70 -6.03 38.69
CA HIS A 269 25.15 -5.90 38.82
C HIS A 269 25.57 -5.04 40.03
N ALA A 270 24.66 -4.18 40.51
CA ALA A 270 24.96 -3.22 41.57
C ALA A 270 25.12 -3.82 42.97
N ILE A 271 24.64 -5.06 43.21
CA ILE A 271 24.72 -5.68 44.53
C ILE A 271 25.37 -7.06 44.42
N PRO A 272 26.62 -7.24 44.90
CA PRO A 272 27.22 -8.57 44.98
C PRO A 272 26.33 -9.50 45.82
N PHE A 273 26.23 -10.78 45.43
CA PHE A 273 25.42 -11.84 46.06
C PHE A 273 23.90 -11.79 45.84
N PHE A 274 23.38 -10.86 45.01
CA PHE A 274 21.98 -10.83 44.59
C PHE A 274 21.77 -11.48 43.21
N GLN A 275 20.84 -12.42 43.11
CA GLN A 275 20.35 -12.97 41.85
C GLN A 275 18.86 -12.67 41.72
N ALA A 276 18.47 -12.02 40.64
CA ALA A 276 17.10 -11.59 40.36
C ALA A 276 16.67 -12.15 39.01
N SER A 277 15.81 -13.16 38.93
CA SER A 277 15.29 -13.66 37.65
C SER A 277 13.85 -13.23 37.44
N VAL A 278 13.53 -12.65 36.28
CA VAL A 278 12.19 -12.20 35.87
C VAL A 278 11.69 -13.07 34.72
N GLY A 279 10.38 -13.34 34.66
CA GLY A 279 9.74 -14.11 33.58
C GLY A 279 9.58 -13.32 32.26
N GLY A 280 9.37 -12.01 32.35
CA GLY A 280 9.26 -11.10 31.21
C GLY A 280 8.69 -9.73 31.59
N VAL A 281 8.67 -8.82 30.62
CA VAL A 281 8.01 -7.51 30.69
C VAL A 281 6.91 -7.50 29.65
N HIS A 282 5.67 -7.28 30.08
CA HIS A 282 4.52 -7.10 29.21
C HIS A 282 4.22 -5.61 29.03
N PHE A 283 4.21 -5.16 27.78
CA PHE A 283 3.73 -3.84 27.38
C PHE A 283 2.31 -3.99 26.83
N GLY A 284 1.34 -3.38 27.49
CA GLY A 284 -0.06 -3.36 27.08
C GLY A 284 -0.50 -2.00 26.52
N PRO A 285 -1.72 -1.93 25.95
CA PRO A 285 -2.24 -0.73 25.31
C PRO A 285 -2.29 0.48 26.26
N ASN A 286 -2.21 1.68 25.70
CA ASN A 286 -2.19 2.95 26.46
C ASN A 286 -1.00 3.08 27.43
N GLY A 287 0.09 2.38 27.18
CA GLY A 287 1.33 2.51 27.94
C GLY A 287 1.35 1.79 29.28
N SER A 288 0.42 0.85 29.52
CA SER A 288 0.50 -0.05 30.67
C SER A 288 1.74 -0.94 30.55
N VAL A 289 2.51 -1.06 31.62
CA VAL A 289 3.64 -1.99 31.69
C VAL A 289 3.49 -2.85 32.94
N SER A 290 3.58 -4.16 32.78
CA SER A 290 3.65 -5.11 33.89
C SER A 290 4.91 -5.96 33.77
N ILE A 291 5.56 -6.20 34.90
CA ILE A 291 6.73 -7.06 34.99
C ILE A 291 6.30 -8.29 35.78
N ASP A 292 6.65 -9.47 35.27
CA ASP A 292 6.41 -10.72 35.98
C ASP A 292 7.09 -10.72 37.35
N GLU A 293 6.56 -11.51 38.30
CA GLU A 293 7.13 -11.61 39.64
C GLU A 293 8.63 -11.90 39.59
N LEU A 294 9.38 -11.12 40.36
CA LEU A 294 10.83 -11.16 40.38
C LEU A 294 11.26 -12.04 41.55
N GLY A 295 11.92 -13.16 41.23
CA GLY A 295 12.51 -14.03 42.23
C GLY A 295 13.84 -13.45 42.69
N VAL A 296 13.97 -13.08 43.96
CA VAL A 296 15.19 -12.54 44.56
C VAL A 296 15.85 -13.62 45.41
N GLY A 297 17.01 -14.09 44.99
CA GLY A 297 17.88 -15.00 45.74
C GLY A 297 19.06 -14.25 46.35
N PHE A 298 19.31 -14.51 47.64
CA PHE A 298 20.48 -14.01 48.35
C PHE A 298 21.33 -15.17 48.86
N ASP A 299 22.62 -15.19 48.50
CA ASP A 299 23.59 -16.20 48.94
C ASP A 299 24.63 -15.58 49.88
N LEU A 300 24.41 -15.73 51.19
CA LEU A 300 25.41 -15.41 52.20
C LEU A 300 26.38 -16.58 52.33
N VAL A 301 27.46 -16.57 51.55
CA VAL A 301 28.69 -17.37 51.70
C VAL A 301 28.50 -18.61 52.60
N GLY A 302 27.68 -19.57 52.17
CA GLY A 302 27.52 -20.88 52.78
C GLY A 302 26.68 -21.00 54.07
N ILE A 303 26.01 -19.95 54.55
CA ILE A 303 25.28 -19.98 55.84
C ILE A 303 23.76 -20.03 55.65
N ALA A 304 23.20 -19.37 54.63
CA ALA A 304 21.76 -19.46 54.31
C ALA A 304 21.46 -19.00 52.87
N ARG A 305 20.50 -19.67 52.22
CA ARG A 305 19.85 -19.19 50.99
C ARG A 305 18.48 -18.64 51.35
N LEU A 306 18.25 -17.36 51.07
CA LEU A 306 16.96 -16.70 51.23
C LEU A 306 16.37 -16.46 49.84
N ASN A 307 15.12 -16.87 49.65
CA ASN A 307 14.34 -16.59 48.45
C ASN A 307 13.19 -15.66 48.85
N ALA A 308 13.11 -14.49 48.22
CA ALA A 308 11.99 -13.58 48.35
C ALA A 308 11.32 -13.40 46.98
N ARG A 309 10.03 -13.10 46.98
CA ARG A 309 9.32 -12.66 45.78
C ARG A 309 9.14 -11.17 45.87
N ALA A 310 9.46 -10.46 44.81
CA ALA A 310 9.25 -9.03 44.72
C ALA A 310 8.37 -8.72 43.51
N ARG A 311 7.37 -7.87 43.74
CA ARG A 311 6.55 -7.24 42.72
C ARG A 311 7.15 -5.89 42.35
N PHE A 312 7.24 -5.62 41.06
CA PHE A 312 7.63 -4.30 40.58
C PHE A 312 6.45 -3.31 40.64
N ILE A 313 6.75 -2.08 41.07
CA ILE A 313 5.81 -0.96 41.12
C ILE A 313 6.32 0.14 40.19
N ASP A 314 5.53 0.52 39.18
CA ASP A 314 5.73 1.72 38.34
C ASP A 314 4.48 2.62 38.38
N GLN A 315 4.27 3.27 39.53
CA GLN A 315 3.25 4.30 39.70
C GLN A 315 3.90 5.69 39.66
N PRO A 316 3.19 6.76 39.26
CA PRO A 316 3.75 8.12 39.23
C PRO A 316 4.39 8.55 40.56
N GLU A 317 3.83 8.12 41.68
CA GLU A 317 4.26 8.50 43.04
C GLU A 317 5.12 7.44 43.73
N ARG A 318 5.23 6.23 43.17
CA ARG A 318 5.93 5.11 43.79
C ARG A 318 6.56 4.22 42.71
N LYS A 319 7.88 4.24 42.64
CA LYS A 319 8.67 3.38 41.76
C LYS A 319 9.61 2.53 42.59
N GLY A 320 9.62 1.22 42.37
CA GLY A 320 10.50 0.32 43.11
C GLY A 320 10.01 -1.13 43.11
N PHE A 321 10.46 -1.89 44.09
CA PHE A 321 10.06 -3.28 44.31
C PHE A 321 9.41 -3.40 45.69
N GLU A 322 8.28 -4.11 45.79
CA GLU A 322 7.68 -4.52 47.06
C GLU A 322 7.68 -6.04 47.17
N GLY A 323 8.02 -6.58 48.34
CA GLY A 323 8.03 -8.02 48.63
C GLY A 323 7.48 -8.28 50.02
#